data_AF-M0PJS1-F1
#
_entry.id   AF-M0PJS1-F1
#
_cell.length_a   1.000
_cell.length_b   1.000
_cell.length_c   1.000
_cell.angle_alpha   90.00
_cell.angle_beta   90.00
_cell.angle_gamma   90.00
#
_symmetry.space_group_name_H-M   'P 1'
#
loop_
_entity.id
_entity.type
_entity.pdbx_description
1 polymer ?
#
loop_
_entity_poly.entity_id
_entity_poly.type
_entity_poly.pdbx_seq_one_letter_code
_entity_poly.pdbx_strand_id
1 'polypeptide(L)'
;MFDHPAAFPPKLIERILTLSTERDDVVLDPFAGSGVVLGQAELMDRRPIGVELNGKYSEAYPDLKEYLEEHHEEEDQVTSQEDLDRIICGLRQTKYARELLRTMASELGLSSPSQLDVHTAFLVSRELGYQSVEDDIHGQIDLVLLVDNETTARQALDYDEIAEEVTTIQPCSGFGIRARTLVMTAEEFISEIANETYTHLPDEFFVYEDGRHYVYSEDISYSDWRKMNEGTDQWTEHHSDNEIPPIVSNIGVEVNHPKHSMETVSRDLSGDHEIQLNKSSGEHYRHIIRTN
;
A
#
# COMPACT_ATOMS: atom_id res chain seq x y z
N MET A 1 16.22 -9.08 33.37
CA MET A 1 15.69 -7.78 33.88
C MET A 1 16.82 -7.08 34.61
N PHE A 2 17.58 -6.26 33.88
CA PHE A 2 18.75 -5.58 34.39
C PHE A 2 18.31 -4.55 35.42
N ASP A 3 18.69 -4.75 36.68
CA ASP A 3 18.34 -3.89 37.81
C ASP A 3 19.22 -2.62 37.77
N HIS A 4 19.04 -1.80 36.72
CA HIS A 4 19.58 -0.44 36.64
C HIS A 4 18.41 0.54 36.78
N PRO A 5 18.30 1.27 37.91
CA PRO A 5 17.16 2.16 38.20
C PRO A 5 17.05 3.41 37.30
N ALA A 6 17.82 3.48 36.21
CA ALA A 6 17.96 4.66 35.34
C ALA A 6 18.50 4.33 33.93
N ALA A 7 18.21 3.14 33.38
CA ALA A 7 18.54 2.88 31.97
C ALA A 7 17.65 3.72 31.05
N PHE A 8 18.24 4.53 30.18
CA PHE A 8 17.48 5.25 29.16
C PHE A 8 16.82 4.26 28.19
N PRO A 9 15.57 4.52 27.73
CA PRO A 9 14.97 3.72 26.67
C PRO A 9 15.83 3.80 25.39
N PRO A 10 16.15 2.68 24.72
CA PRO A 10 16.98 2.66 23.52
C PRO A 10 16.52 3.64 22.43
N LYS A 11 15.20 3.70 22.15
CA LYS A 11 14.58 4.64 21.20
C LYS A 11 14.84 6.12 21.47
N LEU A 12 14.97 6.48 22.75
CA LEU A 12 15.30 7.86 23.10
C LEU A 12 16.71 8.19 22.64
N ILE A 13 17.65 7.26 22.84
CA ILE A 13 19.04 7.43 22.45
C ILE A 13 19.20 7.40 20.94
N GLU A 14 18.54 6.47 20.26
CA GLU A 14 18.49 6.41 18.80
C GLU A 14 18.10 7.76 18.20
N ARG A 15 16.99 8.35 18.69
CA ARG A 15 16.54 9.66 18.23
C ARG A 15 17.56 10.77 18.48
N ILE A 16 18.24 10.76 19.63
CA ILE A 16 19.28 11.74 19.93
C ILE A 16 20.45 11.59 18.97
N LEU A 17 20.90 10.36 18.73
CA LEU A 17 22.02 10.07 17.82
C LEU A 17 21.68 10.46 16.38
N THR A 18 20.48 10.14 15.90
CA THR A 18 20.01 10.55 14.57
C THR A 18 19.99 12.08 14.40
N LEU A 19 19.65 12.84 15.44
CA LEU A 19 19.57 14.30 15.38
C LEU A 19 20.91 15.01 15.57
N SER A 20 21.92 14.32 16.08
CA SER A 20 23.17 14.96 16.54
C SER A 20 24.45 14.37 15.94
N THR A 21 24.35 13.27 15.17
CA THR A 21 25.50 12.54 14.62
C THR A 21 25.19 11.92 13.26
N GLU A 22 26.20 11.82 12.41
CA GLU A 22 26.17 11.07 11.15
C GLU A 22 26.79 9.67 11.32
N ARG A 23 26.64 8.81 10.30
CA ARG A 23 27.38 7.54 10.22
C ARG A 23 28.89 7.80 10.34
N ASP A 24 29.61 6.87 10.96
CA ASP A 24 31.04 6.94 11.25
C ASP A 24 31.48 8.01 12.25
N ASP A 25 30.59 8.86 12.77
CA ASP A 25 30.93 9.82 13.81
C ASP A 25 31.38 9.12 15.12
N VAL A 26 32.19 9.84 15.89
CA VAL A 26 32.63 9.37 17.22
C VAL A 26 31.64 9.87 18.27
N VAL A 27 31.05 8.95 19.03
CA VAL A 27 30.10 9.25 20.11
C VAL A 27 30.79 9.06 21.45
N LEU A 28 30.96 10.13 22.22
CA LEU A 28 31.57 10.06 23.55
C LEU A 28 30.50 10.12 24.65
N ASP A 29 30.43 9.08 25.47
CA ASP A 29 29.66 9.09 26.72
C ASP A 29 30.60 8.95 27.93
N PRO A 30 30.90 10.05 28.65
CA PRO A 30 31.80 10.00 29.80
C PRO A 30 31.16 9.37 31.05
N PHE A 31 29.86 9.06 31.02
CA PHE A 31 29.11 8.43 32.11
C PHE A 31 28.22 7.31 31.56
N ALA A 32 28.87 6.32 30.95
CA ALA A 32 28.20 5.34 30.11
C ALA A 32 27.18 4.46 30.85
N GLY A 33 27.26 4.34 32.18
CA GLY A 33 26.38 3.47 32.96
C GLY A 33 26.43 2.05 32.42
N SER A 34 25.26 1.43 32.18
CA SER A 34 25.18 0.11 31.56
C SER A 34 25.59 0.07 30.09
N GLY A 35 25.77 1.22 29.43
CA GLY A 35 26.28 1.32 28.07
C GLY A 35 25.23 1.40 26.96
N VAL A 36 23.99 1.81 27.26
CA VAL A 36 22.91 1.93 26.24
C VAL A 36 23.32 2.87 25.09
N VAL A 37 23.99 3.98 25.41
CA VAL A 37 24.49 4.93 24.40
C VAL A 37 25.55 4.30 23.50
N LEU A 38 26.43 3.49 24.08
CA LEU A 38 27.49 2.83 23.33
C LEU A 38 26.91 1.75 22.41
N GLY A 39 26.04 0.90 22.95
CA GLY A 39 25.39 -0.16 22.18
C GLY A 39 24.54 0.40 21.04
N GLN A 40 23.71 1.41 21.31
CA GLN A 40 22.87 2.03 20.27
C GLN A 40 23.72 2.75 19.22
N ALA A 41 24.78 3.45 19.59
CA ALA A 41 25.68 4.10 18.64
C ALA A 41 26.38 3.07 17.75
N GLU A 42 26.85 1.95 18.30
CA GLU A 42 27.48 0.89 17.52
C GLU A 42 26.49 0.25 16.52
N LEU A 43 25.26 -0.07 16.96
CA LEU A 43 24.20 -0.59 16.10
C LEU A 43 23.88 0.33 14.93
N MET A 44 23.95 1.63 15.18
CA MET A 44 23.67 2.67 14.20
C MET A 44 24.88 2.99 13.29
N ASP A 45 25.93 2.17 13.22
CA ASP A 45 27.15 2.43 12.44
C ASP A 45 27.94 3.69 12.91
N ARG A 46 27.97 3.99 14.20
CA ARG A 46 28.83 5.03 14.80
C ARG A 46 29.97 4.40 15.61
N ARG A 47 30.95 5.22 16.02
CA ARG A 47 32.13 4.79 16.79
C ARG A 47 32.03 5.25 18.25
N PRO A 48 31.45 4.45 19.16
CA PRO A 48 31.28 4.86 20.56
C PRO A 48 32.59 4.81 21.37
N ILE A 49 32.73 5.73 22.31
CA ILE A 49 33.74 5.74 23.36
C ILE A 49 33.02 5.99 24.67
N GLY A 50 33.16 5.07 25.63
CA GLY A 50 32.49 5.16 26.92
C GLY A 50 33.44 5.06 28.10
N VAL A 51 33.14 5.78 29.18
CA VAL A 51 33.82 5.64 30.47
C VAL A 51 32.79 5.36 31.56
N GLU A 52 33.06 4.35 32.39
CA GLU A 52 32.28 4.02 33.57
C GLU A 52 33.21 3.53 34.69
N LEU A 53 32.96 3.94 35.92
CA LEU A 53 33.79 3.62 37.07
C LEU A 53 33.29 2.38 37.82
N ASN A 54 31.99 2.10 37.74
CA ASN A 54 31.37 0.97 38.41
C ASN A 54 31.50 -0.30 37.56
N GLY A 55 32.39 -1.19 38.01
CA GLY A 55 32.66 -2.47 37.34
C GLY A 55 31.40 -3.32 37.11
N LYS A 56 30.37 -3.21 37.95
CA LYS A 56 29.11 -3.95 37.75
C LYS A 56 28.40 -3.56 36.46
N TYR A 57 28.47 -2.30 36.05
CA TYR A 57 27.84 -1.84 34.83
C TYR A 57 28.68 -2.17 33.60
N SER A 58 30.01 -2.10 33.72
CA SER A 58 30.93 -2.58 32.68
C SER A 58 30.78 -4.08 32.42
N GLU A 59 30.58 -4.88 33.48
CA GLU A 59 30.35 -6.33 33.38
C GLU A 59 29.00 -6.67 32.74
N ALA A 60 27.99 -5.80 32.85
CA ALA A 60 26.67 -5.99 32.25
C ALA A 60 26.57 -5.56 30.77
N TYR A 61 27.60 -4.89 30.25
CA TYR A 61 27.59 -4.35 28.89
C TYR A 61 27.46 -5.42 27.78
N PRO A 62 28.14 -6.59 27.85
CA PRO A 62 27.97 -7.64 26.85
C PRO A 62 26.52 -8.13 26.74
N ASP A 63 25.88 -8.40 27.89
CA ASP A 63 24.48 -8.85 27.93
C ASP A 63 23.52 -7.77 27.42
N LEU A 64 23.80 -6.49 27.68
CA LEU A 64 23.04 -5.37 27.12
C LEU A 64 23.21 -5.29 25.61
N LYS A 65 24.45 -5.46 25.11
CA LYS A 65 24.74 -5.41 23.68
C LYS A 65 23.99 -6.53 22.94
N GLU A 66 24.04 -7.76 23.46
CA GLU A 66 23.28 -8.89 22.91
C GLU A 66 21.76 -8.60 22.94
N TYR A 67 21.23 -8.08 24.06
CA TYR A 67 19.83 -7.65 24.12
C TYR A 67 19.48 -6.60 23.07
N LEU A 68 20.32 -5.58 22.88
CA LEU A 68 20.09 -4.53 21.89
C LEU A 68 20.18 -5.09 20.46
N GLU A 69 21.13 -5.98 20.15
CA GLU A 69 21.27 -6.64 18.85
C GLU A 69 20.05 -7.52 18.54
N GLU A 70 19.61 -8.37 19.48
CA GLU A 70 18.42 -9.22 19.34
C GLU A 70 17.15 -8.38 19.09
N HIS A 71 16.99 -7.27 19.80
CA HIS A 71 15.81 -6.42 19.67
C HIS A 71 15.93 -5.41 18.51
N HIS A 72 17.14 -5.13 18.01
CA HIS A 72 17.37 -4.33 16.80
C HIS A 72 17.02 -5.12 15.55
N GLU A 73 17.36 -6.42 15.47
CA GLU A 73 16.93 -7.27 14.36
C GLU A 73 15.39 -7.43 14.29
N GLU A 74 14.72 -7.42 15.45
CA GLU A 74 13.24 -7.36 15.51
C GLU A 74 12.65 -5.98 15.15
N GLU A 75 13.43 -4.90 15.26
CA GLU A 75 13.03 -3.54 14.87
C GLU A 75 13.44 -3.17 13.44
N ASP A 76 14.48 -3.77 12.85
CA ASP A 76 14.81 -3.67 11.41
C ASP A 76 13.79 -4.44 10.54
N GLN A 77 12.98 -5.32 11.14
CA GLN A 77 11.76 -5.82 10.52
C GLN A 77 10.64 -4.75 10.43
N VAL A 78 10.82 -3.60 11.07
CA VAL A 78 10.03 -2.38 10.82
C VAL A 78 10.58 -1.73 9.55
N THR A 79 10.12 -2.26 8.42
CA THR A 79 9.87 -1.59 7.12
C THR A 79 10.75 -0.38 6.81
N SER A 80 11.52 -0.47 5.72
CA SER A 80 12.22 0.71 5.21
C SER A 80 11.23 1.86 4.93
N GLN A 81 11.66 3.11 5.12
CA GLN A 81 10.85 4.28 4.75
C GLN A 81 10.30 4.17 3.31
N GLU A 82 11.07 3.57 2.41
CA GLU A 82 10.70 3.31 1.02
C GLU A 82 9.53 2.32 0.89
N ASP A 83 9.50 1.25 1.69
CA ASP A 83 8.43 0.26 1.68
C ASP A 83 7.12 0.86 2.21
N LEU A 84 7.20 1.68 3.27
CA LEU A 84 6.03 2.42 3.78
C LEU A 84 5.49 3.40 2.73
N ASP A 85 6.38 4.09 2.02
CA ASP A 85 6.00 4.99 0.93
C ASP A 85 5.29 4.23 -0.19
N ARG A 86 5.79 3.04 -0.58
CA ARG A 86 5.13 2.17 -1.58
C ARG A 86 3.74 1.74 -1.11
N ILE A 87 3.60 1.32 0.15
CA ILE A 87 2.30 0.97 0.75
C ILE A 87 1.32 2.14 0.68
N ILE A 88 1.75 3.34 1.09
CA ILE A 88 0.91 4.56 1.06
C ILE A 88 0.51 4.89 -0.39
N CYS A 89 1.43 4.78 -1.34
CA CYS A 89 1.13 5.00 -2.76
C CYS A 89 0.13 3.95 -3.28
N GLY A 90 0.23 2.70 -2.84
CA GLY A 90 -0.70 1.63 -3.21
C GLY A 90 -2.12 1.92 -2.73
N LEU A 91 -2.24 2.29 -1.45
CA LEU A 91 -3.50 2.76 -0.86
C LEU A 91 -4.11 3.94 -1.61
N ARG A 92 -3.28 4.88 -2.08
CA ARG A 92 -3.75 6.02 -2.88
C ARG A 92 -4.29 5.56 -4.24
N GLN A 93 -3.63 4.63 -4.92
CA GLN A 93 -4.06 4.14 -6.23
C GLN A 93 -5.38 3.35 -6.15
N THR A 94 -5.53 2.44 -5.19
CA THR A 94 -6.79 1.69 -5.00
C THR A 94 -7.94 2.62 -4.62
N LYS A 95 -7.67 3.60 -3.74
CA LYS A 95 -8.65 4.62 -3.38
C LYS A 95 -9.01 5.51 -4.56
N TYR A 96 -8.06 5.86 -5.41
CA TYR A 96 -8.28 6.69 -6.60
C TYR A 96 -9.29 6.04 -7.54
N ALA A 97 -9.12 4.75 -7.88
CA ALA A 97 -10.06 4.05 -8.75
C ALA A 97 -11.50 4.12 -8.22
N ARG A 98 -11.68 3.93 -6.90
CA ARG A 98 -12.97 4.06 -6.24
C ARG A 98 -13.53 5.48 -6.29
N GLU A 99 -12.73 6.49 -5.95
CA GLU A 99 -13.18 7.87 -5.97
C GLU A 99 -13.49 8.34 -7.39
N LEU A 100 -12.75 7.87 -8.40
CA LEU A 100 -13.03 8.15 -9.80
C LEU A 100 -14.42 7.65 -10.19
N LEU A 101 -14.76 6.39 -9.89
CA LEU A 101 -16.11 5.85 -10.13
C LEU A 101 -17.20 6.66 -9.42
N ARG A 102 -16.95 7.09 -8.17
CA ARG A 102 -17.87 7.93 -7.40
C ARG A 102 -18.08 9.30 -8.01
N THR A 103 -17.00 9.95 -8.43
CA THR A 103 -17.06 11.28 -9.03
C THR A 103 -17.69 11.20 -10.42
N MET A 104 -17.36 10.20 -11.23
CA MET A 104 -18.04 9.97 -12.52
C MET A 104 -19.55 9.83 -12.36
N ALA A 105 -20.01 9.00 -11.42
CA ALA A 105 -21.43 8.84 -11.15
C ALA A 105 -22.09 10.17 -10.74
N SER A 106 -21.42 10.95 -9.89
CA SER A 106 -21.89 12.28 -9.48
C SER A 106 -21.98 13.27 -10.65
N GLU A 107 -20.97 13.35 -11.50
CA GLU A 107 -20.94 14.26 -12.66
C GLU A 107 -22.01 13.90 -13.72
N LEU A 108 -22.31 12.60 -13.84
CA LEU A 108 -23.41 12.11 -14.69
C LEU A 108 -24.80 12.26 -14.05
N GLY A 109 -24.88 12.79 -12.83
CA GLY A 109 -26.14 12.99 -12.11
C GLY A 109 -26.78 11.69 -11.59
N LEU A 110 -25.99 10.63 -11.44
CA LEU A 110 -26.40 9.35 -10.88
C LEU A 110 -26.35 9.38 -9.35
N SER A 111 -27.17 8.55 -8.71
CA SER A 111 -27.25 8.48 -7.25
C SER A 111 -26.16 7.59 -6.62
N SER A 112 -25.67 6.61 -7.37
CA SER A 112 -24.62 5.69 -6.93
C SER A 112 -23.77 5.20 -8.11
N PRO A 113 -22.51 4.76 -7.86
CA PRO A 113 -21.66 4.16 -8.89
C PRO A 113 -22.24 2.87 -9.49
N SER A 114 -23.05 2.12 -8.75
CA SER A 114 -23.76 0.94 -9.28
C SER A 114 -24.77 1.24 -10.39
N GLN A 115 -25.10 2.52 -10.65
CA GLN A 115 -25.94 2.93 -11.77
C GLN A 115 -25.14 3.26 -13.04
N LEU A 116 -23.81 3.25 -12.96
CA LEU A 116 -22.97 3.30 -14.15
C LEU A 116 -23.15 1.99 -14.92
N ASP A 117 -23.12 2.04 -16.24
CA ASP A 117 -23.05 0.83 -17.08
C ASP A 117 -21.65 0.19 -17.04
N VAL A 118 -20.86 0.43 -15.98
CA VAL A 118 -19.51 -0.09 -15.78
C VAL A 118 -19.60 -1.31 -14.88
N HIS A 119 -19.30 -2.49 -15.41
CA HIS A 119 -19.33 -3.74 -14.63
C HIS A 119 -17.98 -4.06 -13.98
N THR A 120 -16.87 -3.47 -14.43
CA THR A 120 -15.52 -3.72 -13.85
C THR A 120 -14.59 -2.55 -14.09
N ALA A 121 -13.77 -2.21 -13.10
CA ALA A 121 -12.66 -1.27 -13.27
C ALA A 121 -11.31 -1.97 -13.09
N PHE A 122 -10.54 -2.14 -14.17
CA PHE A 122 -9.17 -2.63 -14.09
C PHE A 122 -8.22 -1.48 -13.72
N LEU A 123 -7.64 -1.56 -12.53
CA LEU A 123 -6.60 -0.66 -12.04
C LEU A 123 -5.22 -1.28 -12.27
N VAL A 124 -4.56 -0.88 -13.35
CA VAL A 124 -3.21 -1.34 -13.67
C VAL A 124 -2.20 -0.31 -13.21
N SER A 125 -1.56 -0.57 -12.07
CA SER A 125 -0.43 0.19 -11.56
C SER A 125 0.77 0.05 -12.50
N ARG A 126 1.24 1.17 -13.05
CA ARG A 126 2.37 1.27 -13.99
C ARG A 126 3.65 1.66 -13.25
N GLU A 127 3.52 2.65 -12.36
CA GLU A 127 4.60 3.16 -11.51
C GLU A 127 4.05 3.36 -10.09
N LEU A 128 4.85 3.00 -9.08
CA LEU A 128 4.42 2.98 -7.69
C LEU A 128 5.57 3.40 -6.77
N GLY A 129 5.45 4.59 -6.17
CA GLY A 129 6.42 5.08 -5.20
C GLY A 129 6.35 6.60 -5.02
N TYR A 130 6.83 7.10 -3.90
CA TYR A 130 6.77 8.52 -3.60
C TYR A 130 7.53 9.35 -4.64
N GLN A 131 6.82 10.27 -5.32
CA GLN A 131 7.39 11.13 -6.38
C GLN A 131 8.12 10.33 -7.47
N SER A 132 7.66 9.09 -7.73
CA SER A 132 8.28 8.15 -8.66
C SER A 132 8.14 8.57 -10.13
N VAL A 133 7.16 9.41 -10.44
CA VAL A 133 6.91 9.88 -11.81
C VAL A 133 7.53 11.26 -12.00
N GLU A 134 7.06 12.24 -11.23
CA GLU A 134 7.45 13.65 -11.26
C GLU A 134 7.20 14.27 -9.87
N ASP A 135 7.64 15.52 -9.66
CA ASP A 135 7.33 16.28 -8.46
C ASP A 135 5.80 16.26 -8.20
N ASP A 136 5.43 15.94 -6.97
CA ASP A 136 4.05 15.75 -6.50
C ASP A 136 3.22 14.64 -7.18
N ILE A 137 3.84 13.80 -8.04
CA ILE A 137 3.20 12.63 -8.66
C ILE A 137 3.83 11.32 -8.15
N HIS A 138 3.08 10.60 -7.32
CA HIS A 138 3.52 9.41 -6.60
C HIS A 138 3.17 8.08 -7.29
N GLY A 139 2.68 8.14 -8.52
CA GLY A 139 2.43 6.94 -9.30
C GLY A 139 1.69 7.22 -10.60
N GLN A 140 1.74 6.21 -11.46
CA GLN A 140 1.07 6.20 -12.75
C GLN A 140 0.20 4.96 -12.84
N ILE A 141 -1.03 5.12 -13.33
CA ILE A 141 -1.99 4.04 -13.50
C ILE A 141 -2.64 4.12 -14.87
N ASP A 142 -3.02 2.96 -15.40
CA ASP A 142 -4.11 2.87 -16.37
C ASP A 142 -5.36 2.41 -15.60
N LEU A 143 -6.49 3.05 -15.86
CA LEU A 143 -7.79 2.66 -15.34
C LEU A 143 -8.71 2.31 -16.51
N VAL A 144 -8.88 1.01 -16.75
CA VAL A 144 -9.74 0.50 -17.83
C VAL A 144 -11.13 0.23 -17.27
N LEU A 145 -12.10 1.04 -17.68
CA LEU A 145 -13.50 0.94 -17.29
C LEU A 145 -14.22 0.07 -18.31
N LEU A 146 -14.61 -1.13 -17.88
CA LEU A 146 -15.32 -2.08 -18.71
C LEU A 146 -16.81 -1.83 -18.60
N VAL A 147 -17.38 -1.36 -19.71
CA VAL A 147 -18.82 -1.09 -19.81
C VAL A 147 -19.57 -2.30 -20.36
N ASP A 148 -20.87 -2.36 -20.06
CA ASP A 148 -21.75 -3.41 -20.55
C ASP A 148 -21.76 -3.48 -22.08
N ASN A 149 -21.89 -4.69 -22.63
CA ASN A 149 -21.94 -4.89 -24.08
C ASN A 149 -23.16 -4.20 -24.74
N GLU A 150 -24.19 -3.88 -23.96
CA GLU A 150 -25.37 -3.12 -24.42
C GLU A 150 -25.15 -1.59 -24.44
N THR A 151 -24.06 -1.10 -23.86
CA THR A 151 -23.73 0.33 -23.85
C THR A 151 -23.56 0.85 -25.27
N THR A 152 -24.31 1.90 -25.61
CA THR A 152 -24.21 2.49 -26.95
C THR A 152 -22.89 3.23 -27.13
N ALA A 153 -22.39 3.31 -28.37
CA ALA A 153 -21.16 4.07 -28.68
C ALA A 153 -21.20 5.54 -28.21
N ARG A 154 -22.40 6.12 -28.13
CA ARG A 154 -22.59 7.47 -27.57
C ARG A 154 -22.36 7.49 -26.06
N GLN A 155 -22.95 6.56 -25.32
CA GLN A 155 -22.75 6.46 -23.87
C GLN A 155 -21.30 6.15 -23.53
N ALA A 156 -20.64 5.26 -24.28
CA ALA A 156 -19.22 4.95 -24.08
C ALA A 156 -18.35 6.21 -24.26
N LEU A 157 -18.65 7.04 -25.27
CA LEU A 157 -17.96 8.31 -25.47
C LEU A 157 -18.25 9.33 -24.36
N ASP A 158 -19.50 9.42 -23.91
CA ASP A 158 -19.86 10.27 -22.77
C ASP A 158 -19.11 9.81 -21.49
N TYR A 159 -18.97 8.50 -21.25
CA TYR A 159 -18.18 7.96 -20.13
C TYR A 159 -16.69 8.27 -20.26
N ASP A 160 -16.12 8.17 -21.46
CA ASP A 160 -14.70 8.47 -21.72
C ASP A 160 -14.38 9.94 -21.43
N GLU A 161 -15.20 10.87 -21.95
CA GLU A 161 -15.07 12.30 -21.70
C GLU A 161 -15.16 12.63 -20.19
N ILE A 162 -16.14 12.05 -19.49
CA ILE A 162 -16.31 12.27 -18.05
C ILE A 162 -15.16 11.64 -17.26
N ALA A 163 -14.69 10.44 -17.63
CA ALA A 163 -13.57 9.80 -16.95
C ALA A 163 -12.30 10.67 -17.04
N GLU A 164 -12.01 11.20 -18.23
CA GLU A 164 -10.89 12.13 -18.44
C GLU A 164 -11.06 13.42 -17.63
N GLU A 165 -12.24 14.05 -17.65
CA GLU A 165 -12.53 15.27 -16.88
C GLU A 165 -12.32 15.04 -15.38
N VAL A 166 -12.85 13.93 -14.86
CA VAL A 166 -12.78 13.56 -13.44
C VAL A 166 -11.33 13.47 -12.95
N THR A 167 -10.37 13.09 -13.80
CA THR A 167 -8.95 13.04 -13.40
C THR A 167 -8.41 14.40 -12.94
N THR A 168 -9.01 15.50 -13.40
CA THR A 168 -8.54 16.87 -13.17
C THR A 168 -9.26 17.60 -12.03
N ILE A 169 -10.35 17.03 -11.50
CA ILE A 169 -11.16 17.65 -10.43
C ILE A 169 -11.00 16.91 -9.09
N GLN A 170 -11.39 17.56 -8.00
CA GLN A 170 -11.32 16.97 -6.66
C GLN A 170 -12.45 15.94 -6.46
N PRO A 171 -12.20 14.84 -5.72
CA PRO A 171 -10.98 14.57 -4.95
C PRO A 171 -9.82 13.99 -5.79
N CYS A 172 -10.09 13.48 -7.00
CA CYS A 172 -9.14 12.74 -7.84
C CYS A 172 -7.83 13.51 -8.11
N SER A 173 -7.89 14.80 -8.45
CA SER A 173 -6.69 15.62 -8.68
C SER A 173 -5.82 15.83 -7.44
N GLY A 174 -6.34 15.55 -6.24
CA GLY A 174 -5.60 15.65 -4.97
C GLY A 174 -4.77 14.42 -4.61
N PHE A 175 -4.86 13.32 -5.36
CA PHE A 175 -4.16 12.07 -5.01
C PHE A 175 -2.68 12.04 -5.42
N GLY A 176 -2.26 12.94 -6.32
CA GLY A 176 -0.92 12.92 -6.92
C GLY A 176 -0.70 11.66 -7.78
N ILE A 177 -1.68 11.30 -8.61
CA ILE A 177 -1.63 10.13 -9.50
C ILE A 177 -1.82 10.59 -10.94
N ARG A 178 -0.93 10.12 -11.82
CA ARG A 178 -1.11 10.26 -13.27
C ARG A 178 -1.97 9.09 -13.76
N ALA A 179 -3.25 9.35 -13.98
CA ALA A 179 -4.18 8.36 -14.48
C ALA A 179 -4.40 8.51 -15.98
N ARG A 180 -4.35 7.38 -16.69
CA ARG A 180 -4.89 7.25 -18.04
C ARG A 180 -6.19 6.45 -17.95
N THR A 181 -7.30 7.03 -18.36
CA THR A 181 -8.60 6.34 -18.42
C THR A 181 -8.78 5.72 -19.80
N LEU A 182 -9.42 4.55 -19.84
CA LEU A 182 -9.81 3.87 -21.06
C LEU A 182 -11.21 3.29 -20.85
N VAL A 183 -12.16 3.60 -21.73
CA VAL A 183 -13.52 3.04 -21.68
C VAL A 183 -13.72 2.10 -22.87
N MET A 184 -14.12 0.86 -22.60
CA MET A 184 -14.36 -0.15 -23.64
C MET A 184 -15.24 -1.27 -23.11
N THR A 185 -15.79 -2.11 -23.97
CA THR A 185 -16.52 -3.32 -23.54
C THR A 185 -15.55 -4.43 -23.11
N ALA A 186 -16.06 -5.45 -22.40
CA ALA A 186 -15.27 -6.64 -22.09
C ALA A 186 -14.76 -7.35 -23.36
N GLU A 187 -15.57 -7.43 -24.42
CA GLU A 187 -15.16 -8.03 -25.70
C GLU A 187 -14.02 -7.25 -26.37
N GLU A 188 -14.10 -5.92 -26.36
CA GLU A 188 -13.05 -5.03 -26.87
C GLU A 188 -11.77 -5.19 -26.06
N PHE A 189 -11.86 -5.21 -24.72
CA PHE A 189 -10.70 -5.41 -23.86
C PHE A 189 -10.03 -6.76 -24.11
N ILE A 190 -10.80 -7.85 -24.20
CA ILE A 190 -10.26 -9.17 -24.54
C ILE A 190 -9.56 -9.17 -25.90
N SER A 191 -10.14 -8.48 -26.89
CA SER A 191 -9.55 -8.31 -28.22
C SER A 191 -8.24 -7.50 -28.19
N GLU A 192 -8.20 -6.41 -27.43
CA GLU A 192 -7.00 -5.56 -27.27
C GLU A 192 -5.83 -6.32 -26.64
N ILE A 193 -6.11 -7.19 -25.66
CA ILE A 193 -5.10 -8.09 -25.07
C ILE A 193 -4.66 -9.16 -26.08
N ALA A 194 -5.61 -9.82 -26.75
CA ALA A 194 -5.31 -10.88 -27.71
C ALA A 194 -4.50 -10.39 -28.93
N ASN A 195 -4.71 -9.13 -29.32
CA ASN A 195 -3.99 -8.48 -30.43
C ASN A 195 -2.70 -7.77 -29.99
N GLU A 196 -2.32 -7.85 -28.70
CA GLU A 196 -1.15 -7.19 -28.12
C GLU A 196 -1.16 -5.65 -28.28
N THR A 197 -2.35 -5.05 -28.41
CA THR A 197 -2.50 -3.58 -28.47
C THR A 197 -2.41 -2.97 -27.07
N TYR A 198 -2.89 -3.68 -26.04
CA TYR A 198 -2.67 -3.35 -24.64
C TYR A 198 -1.70 -4.36 -23.98
N THR A 199 -0.45 -3.95 -23.79
CA THR A 199 0.66 -4.85 -23.39
C THR A 199 1.04 -4.76 -21.91
N HIS A 200 0.23 -4.06 -21.12
CA HIS A 200 0.56 -3.68 -19.75
C HIS A 200 -0.17 -4.51 -18.69
N LEU A 201 -1.02 -5.42 -19.14
CA LEU A 201 -1.83 -6.27 -18.29
C LEU A 201 -0.98 -7.44 -17.75
N PRO A 202 -0.83 -7.59 -16.42
CA PRO A 202 -0.23 -8.79 -15.84
C PRO A 202 -1.21 -9.98 -15.89
N ASP A 203 -0.74 -11.16 -15.48
CA ASP A 203 -1.56 -12.38 -15.47
C ASP A 203 -2.41 -12.55 -14.20
N GLU A 204 -1.95 -12.02 -13.06
CA GLU A 204 -2.59 -12.17 -11.74
C GLU A 204 -3.03 -10.82 -11.17
N PHE A 205 -4.17 -10.81 -10.48
CA PHE A 205 -4.83 -9.64 -9.92
C PHE A 205 -5.44 -9.90 -8.55
N PHE A 206 -5.76 -8.80 -7.88
CA PHE A 206 -6.48 -8.72 -6.62
C PHE A 206 -7.83 -8.03 -6.86
N VAL A 207 -8.92 -8.63 -6.38
CA VAL A 207 -10.27 -8.09 -6.52
C VAL A 207 -10.65 -7.29 -5.28
N TYR A 208 -11.23 -6.12 -5.50
CA TYR A 208 -11.75 -5.24 -4.47
C TYR A 208 -13.23 -5.02 -4.71
N GLU A 209 -14.04 -5.43 -3.75
CA GLU A 209 -15.49 -5.41 -3.87
C GLU A 209 -16.13 -4.32 -3.03
N ASP A 210 -17.30 -3.88 -3.49
CA ASP A 210 -18.20 -3.02 -2.72
C ASP A 210 -17.52 -1.75 -2.17
N GLY A 211 -16.67 -1.14 -2.99
CA GLY A 211 -15.98 0.11 -2.63
C GLY A 211 -14.93 -0.01 -1.52
N ARG A 212 -14.56 -1.23 -1.11
CA ARG A 212 -13.40 -1.47 -0.25
C ARG A 212 -12.14 -1.23 -1.07
N HIS A 213 -11.23 -0.40 -0.60
CA HIS A 213 -9.96 -0.09 -1.29
C HIS A 213 -8.73 -0.40 -0.42
N TYR A 214 -8.97 -0.68 0.86
CA TYR A 214 -7.94 -0.93 1.87
C TYR A 214 -7.73 -2.43 2.12
N VAL A 215 -8.55 -3.28 1.50
CA VAL A 215 -8.48 -4.73 1.60
C VAL A 215 -9.05 -5.34 0.32
N TYR A 216 -8.31 -6.26 -0.30
CA TYR A 216 -8.80 -7.08 -1.39
C TYR A 216 -9.55 -8.32 -0.85
N SER A 217 -10.56 -8.79 -1.57
CA SER A 217 -11.39 -9.94 -1.19
C SER A 217 -10.78 -11.26 -1.64
N GLU A 218 -10.25 -11.31 -2.86
CA GLU A 218 -9.73 -12.52 -3.49
C GLU A 218 -8.67 -12.22 -4.57
N ASP A 219 -7.96 -13.27 -4.98
CA ASP A 219 -7.02 -13.25 -6.09
C ASP A 219 -7.71 -13.82 -7.34
N ILE A 220 -7.41 -13.27 -8.52
CA ILE A 220 -7.96 -13.76 -9.80
C ILE A 220 -6.92 -13.66 -10.92
N SER A 221 -6.83 -14.70 -11.75
CA SER A 221 -6.04 -14.62 -12.99
C SER A 221 -6.84 -13.96 -14.11
N TYR A 222 -6.19 -13.25 -15.04
CA TYR A 222 -6.84 -12.75 -16.26
C TYR A 222 -7.57 -13.87 -17.02
N SER A 223 -6.98 -15.06 -17.05
CA SER A 223 -7.57 -16.21 -17.74
C SER A 223 -8.89 -16.66 -17.12
N ASP A 224 -9.04 -16.54 -15.80
CA ASP A 224 -10.27 -16.91 -15.10
C ASP A 224 -11.30 -15.79 -15.18
N TRP A 225 -10.88 -14.53 -15.02
CA TRP A 225 -11.75 -13.37 -15.28
C TRP A 225 -12.33 -13.41 -16.70
N ARG A 226 -11.50 -13.72 -17.70
CA ARG A 226 -11.91 -13.87 -19.09
C ARG A 226 -12.96 -14.96 -19.26
N LYS A 227 -12.78 -16.14 -18.66
CA LYS A 227 -13.77 -17.23 -18.74
C LYS A 227 -15.14 -16.85 -18.19
N MET A 228 -15.18 -15.92 -17.22
CA MET A 228 -16.42 -15.44 -16.59
C MET A 228 -17.11 -14.33 -17.38
N ASN A 229 -16.46 -13.75 -18.39
CA ASN A 229 -16.98 -12.64 -19.21
C ASN A 229 -17.10 -12.99 -20.70
N GLU A 230 -16.28 -13.91 -21.23
CA GLU A 230 -16.27 -14.27 -22.64
C GLU A 230 -17.48 -15.15 -22.98
N GLY A 231 -18.55 -14.51 -23.47
CA GLY A 231 -19.80 -15.19 -23.84
C GLY A 231 -20.65 -15.63 -22.64
N THR A 232 -20.40 -15.06 -21.45
CA THR A 232 -21.17 -15.31 -20.22
C THR A 232 -21.24 -14.04 -19.37
N ASP A 233 -22.28 -13.90 -18.56
CA ASP A 233 -22.44 -12.78 -17.61
C ASP A 233 -22.06 -13.15 -16.17
N GLN A 234 -21.31 -14.24 -15.95
CA GLN A 234 -21.04 -14.79 -14.62
C GLN A 234 -20.37 -13.80 -13.69
N TRP A 235 -19.43 -13.00 -14.21
CA TRP A 235 -18.74 -11.97 -13.43
C TRP A 235 -19.70 -10.88 -12.97
N THR A 236 -20.51 -10.35 -13.88
CA THR A 236 -21.49 -9.31 -13.57
C THR A 236 -22.57 -9.81 -12.61
N GLU A 237 -23.05 -11.05 -12.80
CA GLU A 237 -23.97 -11.71 -11.87
C GLU A 237 -23.37 -11.90 -10.48
N HIS A 238 -22.07 -12.23 -10.39
CA HIS A 238 -21.40 -12.45 -9.11
C HIS A 238 -21.30 -11.17 -8.26
N HIS A 239 -21.12 -10.02 -8.91
CA HIS A 239 -20.92 -8.73 -8.24
C HIS A 239 -22.14 -7.79 -8.35
N SER A 240 -23.32 -8.30 -8.71
CA SER A 240 -24.51 -7.48 -8.98
C SER A 240 -25.02 -6.70 -7.77
N ASP A 241 -24.74 -7.18 -6.56
CA ASP A 241 -25.21 -6.58 -5.30
C ASP A 241 -24.29 -5.46 -4.79
N ASN A 242 -23.15 -5.21 -5.45
CA ASN A 242 -22.17 -4.22 -5.01
C ASN A 242 -22.63 -2.78 -5.28
N GLU A 243 -22.41 -1.87 -4.32
CA GLU A 243 -22.73 -0.44 -4.51
C GLU A 243 -21.75 0.28 -5.46
N ILE A 244 -20.57 -0.31 -5.66
CA ILE A 244 -19.52 0.17 -6.55
C ILE A 244 -19.01 -1.01 -7.40
N PRO A 245 -18.81 -0.83 -8.71
CA PRO A 245 -18.21 -1.84 -9.57
C PRO A 245 -16.91 -2.40 -8.98
N PRO A 246 -16.68 -3.72 -9.07
CA PRO A 246 -15.46 -4.32 -8.54
C PRO A 246 -14.23 -3.72 -9.22
N ILE A 247 -13.20 -3.44 -8.42
CA ILE A 247 -11.90 -2.99 -8.90
C ILE A 247 -10.97 -4.20 -8.96
N VAL A 248 -10.42 -4.48 -10.13
CA VAL A 248 -9.45 -5.57 -10.36
C VAL A 248 -8.08 -4.92 -10.53
N SER A 249 -7.14 -5.19 -9.63
CA SER A 249 -5.86 -4.50 -9.61
C SER A 249 -4.65 -5.41 -9.52
N ASN A 250 -3.54 -5.01 -10.15
CA ASN A 250 -2.26 -5.70 -10.01
C ASN A 250 -1.52 -5.36 -8.69
N ILE A 251 -2.13 -4.52 -7.85
CA ILE A 251 -1.70 -4.23 -6.50
C ILE A 251 -2.76 -4.66 -5.47
N GLY A 252 -2.34 -5.46 -4.50
CA GLY A 252 -3.17 -6.03 -3.44
C GLY A 252 -2.80 -5.40 -2.11
N VAL A 253 -3.62 -4.50 -1.61
CA VAL A 253 -3.42 -3.81 -0.34
C VAL A 253 -4.27 -4.49 0.71
N GLU A 254 -3.68 -4.70 1.88
CA GLU A 254 -4.36 -5.24 3.04
C GLU A 254 -4.03 -4.40 4.26
N VAL A 255 -5.05 -3.83 4.90
CA VAL A 255 -4.94 -3.12 6.18
C VAL A 255 -5.67 -3.95 7.24
N ASN A 256 -4.93 -4.54 8.16
CA ASN A 256 -5.45 -5.27 9.31
C ASN A 256 -5.45 -4.37 10.56
N HIS A 257 -6.61 -4.24 11.22
CA HIS A 257 -6.79 -3.40 12.39
C HIS A 257 -6.98 -4.24 13.67
N PRO A 258 -6.22 -4.00 14.75
CA PRO A 258 -6.15 -4.90 15.90
C PRO A 258 -7.42 -4.95 16.76
N LYS A 259 -8.23 -3.89 16.74
CA LYS A 259 -9.44 -3.75 17.61
C LYS A 259 -10.78 -3.80 16.89
N HIS A 260 -10.76 -3.75 15.56
CA HIS A 260 -11.95 -3.71 14.75
C HIS A 260 -11.75 -4.74 13.65
N SER A 261 -12.44 -5.88 13.77
CA SER A 261 -12.64 -6.74 12.60
C SER A 261 -13.25 -5.85 11.53
N MET A 262 -12.54 -5.65 10.42
CA MET A 262 -13.14 -5.02 9.24
C MET A 262 -14.10 -6.09 8.70
N GLU A 263 -15.37 -5.97 9.08
CA GLU A 263 -16.38 -7.04 9.24
C GLU A 263 -16.71 -7.94 8.02
N THR A 264 -15.92 -7.94 6.96
CA THR A 264 -16.29 -8.58 5.69
C THR A 264 -15.31 -9.62 5.14
N VAL A 265 -14.18 -9.88 5.81
CA VAL A 265 -13.35 -11.08 5.55
C VAL A 265 -12.89 -11.65 6.90
N SER A 266 -13.24 -12.89 7.23
CA SER A 266 -12.79 -13.55 8.47
C SER A 266 -11.28 -13.77 8.40
N ARG A 267 -10.51 -12.84 8.96
CA ARG A 267 -9.05 -12.97 9.13
C ARG A 267 -8.69 -12.93 10.61
N ASP A 268 -7.58 -13.56 10.97
CA ASP A 268 -7.09 -13.53 12.34
C ASP A 268 -6.77 -12.08 12.75
N LEU A 269 -7.30 -11.66 13.90
CA LEU A 269 -7.03 -10.34 14.45
C LEU A 269 -5.56 -10.27 14.87
N SER A 270 -4.81 -9.34 14.28
CA SER A 270 -3.45 -9.01 14.69
C SER A 270 -3.47 -8.29 16.05
N GLY A 271 -2.43 -8.51 16.87
CA GLY A 271 -2.21 -7.71 18.09
C GLY A 271 -1.77 -6.27 17.81
N ASP A 272 -1.32 -6.00 16.57
CA ASP A 272 -0.80 -4.75 16.04
C ASP A 272 -1.57 -4.29 14.79
N HIS A 273 -1.38 -3.05 14.32
CA HIS A 273 -1.89 -2.69 12.98
C HIS A 273 -0.90 -3.17 11.93
N GLU A 274 -1.33 -4.08 11.06
CA GLU A 274 -0.49 -4.61 9.98
C GLU A 274 -1.01 -4.08 8.65
N ILE A 275 -0.11 -3.53 7.83
CA ILE A 275 -0.42 -3.06 6.48
C ILE A 275 0.48 -3.78 5.50
N GLN A 276 -0.09 -4.37 4.47
CA GLN A 276 0.62 -5.11 3.44
C GLN A 276 0.27 -4.58 2.05
N LEU A 277 1.24 -4.68 1.14
CA LEU A 277 1.08 -4.43 -0.28
C LEU A 277 1.73 -5.59 -1.03
N ASN A 278 0.93 -6.27 -1.84
CA ASN A 278 1.31 -7.34 -2.75
C ASN A 278 1.29 -6.81 -4.17
N LYS A 279 2.29 -7.14 -4.99
CA LYS A 279 2.26 -6.91 -6.43
C LYS A 279 2.14 -8.23 -7.16
N SER A 280 1.45 -8.24 -8.30
CA SER A 280 1.35 -9.43 -9.16
C SER A 280 2.70 -9.96 -9.65
N SER A 281 3.74 -9.11 -9.66
CA SER A 281 5.13 -9.49 -9.94
C SER A 281 5.79 -10.32 -8.84
N GLY A 282 5.13 -10.53 -7.69
CA GLY A 282 5.64 -11.29 -6.55
C GLY A 282 6.36 -10.44 -5.49
N GLU A 283 6.45 -9.12 -5.66
CA GLU A 283 6.99 -8.22 -4.63
C GLU A 283 5.99 -8.06 -3.48
N HIS A 284 6.48 -8.14 -2.24
CA HIS A 284 5.68 -8.01 -1.02
C HIS A 284 6.30 -6.97 -0.09
N TYR A 285 5.49 -6.02 0.34
CA TYR A 285 5.86 -4.96 1.29
C TYR A 285 4.95 -5.06 2.51
N ARG A 286 5.51 -4.92 3.71
CA ARG A 286 4.78 -5.04 4.98
C ARG A 286 5.21 -3.97 5.95
N HIS A 287 4.24 -3.40 6.66
CA HIS A 287 4.43 -2.46 7.76
C HIS A 287 3.60 -2.83 8.98
N ILE A 288 4.22 -2.78 10.16
CA ILE A 288 3.56 -3.09 11.43
C ILE A 288 3.65 -1.87 12.34
N ILE A 289 2.50 -1.30 12.69
CA ILE A 289 2.38 -0.27 13.72
C ILE A 289 2.01 -0.97 15.02
N ARG A 290 3.00 -1.13 15.90
CA ARG A 290 2.83 -1.81 17.18
C ARG A 290 1.87 -1.03 18.10
N THR A 291 0.85 -1.69 18.63
CA THR A 291 -0.05 -1.10 19.62
C THR A 291 0.51 -1.36 21.03
N ASN A 292 1.01 -0.31 21.69
CA ASN A 292 1.42 -0.35 23.10
C ASN A 292 0.24 -0.66 24.04
#